data_AF-A0A8S3Z2B6-F1
#
_entry.id   AF-A0A8S3Z2B6-F1
#
_cell.length_a   1.000
_cell.length_b   1.000
_cell.length_c   1.000
_cell.angle_alpha   90.00
_cell.angle_beta   90.00
_cell.angle_gamma   90.00
#
_symmetry.space_group_name_H-M   'P 1'
#
loop_
_entity.id
_entity.type
_entity.pdbx_description
1 polymer ?
#
loop_
_entity_poly.entity_id
_entity_poly.type
_entity_poly.pdbx_seq_one_letter_code
_entity_poly.pdbx_strand_id
1 'polypeptide(L)'
;MQHQLKMDANFDLPERPTSDDAINLANHLLKQFRIPTKITKAEDISSSLFVVLYECLFSDRLPDVIRHPVSKDDEIHNCQIVIDVLSSDVIHDSLSHIRGVDIVAGDLTAIFNLLDIFSHLLEYVLNKIESDHEDTKSVRSLETNSQASTPSRRAASVSCRKLPQGIIAQSG
;
A
#
# COMPACT_ATOMS: atom_id res chain seq x y z
N MET A 1 -32.72 38.53 33.23
CA MET A 1 -33.37 38.16 31.96
C MET A 1 -32.31 37.57 31.04
N GLN A 2 -32.46 36.29 30.72
CA GLN A 2 -31.94 35.53 29.58
C GLN A 2 -30.56 35.93 29.02
N HIS A 3 -29.50 35.25 29.48
CA HIS A 3 -28.32 35.02 28.65
C HIS A 3 -28.60 33.82 27.74
N GLN A 4 -29.03 34.09 26.51
CA GLN A 4 -29.12 33.09 25.46
C GLN A 4 -27.69 32.79 24.98
N LEU A 5 -27.09 31.72 25.51
CA LEU A 5 -25.95 31.06 24.86
C LEU A 5 -26.48 30.44 23.57
N LYS A 6 -26.27 31.13 22.44
CA LYS A 6 -26.25 30.46 21.14
C LYS A 6 -25.02 29.57 21.16
N MET A 7 -25.23 28.29 21.47
CA MET A 7 -24.31 27.25 21.03
C MET A 7 -24.53 27.15 19.53
N ASP A 8 -23.64 27.80 18.77
CA ASP A 8 -23.53 27.54 17.34
C ASP A 8 -23.12 26.08 17.21
N ALA A 9 -24.12 25.24 16.96
CA ALA A 9 -23.94 23.84 16.62
C ALA A 9 -23.28 23.77 15.24
N ASN A 10 -21.98 24.06 15.20
CA ASN A 10 -21.09 23.35 14.29
C ASN A 10 -20.93 21.93 14.86
N PHE A 11 -22.03 21.18 14.78
CA PHE A 11 -21.98 19.74 14.79
C PHE A 11 -21.35 19.42 13.44
N ASP A 12 -20.04 19.24 13.47
CA ASP A 12 -19.24 18.72 12.36
C ASP A 12 -19.88 17.37 11.98
N LEU A 13 -20.84 17.43 11.06
CA LEU A 13 -21.38 16.26 10.40
C LEU A 13 -20.18 15.63 9.71
N PRO A 14 -19.93 14.32 9.85
CA PRO A 14 -18.86 13.69 9.10
C PRO A 14 -19.09 13.99 7.63
N GLU A 15 -18.24 14.85 7.04
CA GLU A 15 -18.32 15.18 5.63
C GLU A 15 -18.19 13.87 4.88
N ARG A 16 -19.22 13.52 4.10
CA ARG A 16 -19.18 12.31 3.28
C ARG A 16 -17.95 12.40 2.38
N PRO A 17 -17.14 11.34 2.29
CA PRO A 17 -15.93 11.37 1.48
C PRO A 17 -16.31 11.68 0.03
N THR A 18 -15.61 12.64 -0.56
CA THR A 18 -15.79 12.97 -1.97
C THR A 18 -15.03 11.96 -2.85
N SER A 19 -15.40 11.90 -4.13
CA SER A 19 -14.66 11.10 -5.10
C SER A 19 -13.17 11.49 -5.15
N ASP A 20 -12.88 12.78 -5.03
CA ASP A 20 -11.52 13.29 -5.03
C ASP A 20 -10.73 12.81 -3.82
N ASP A 21 -11.35 12.73 -2.64
CA ASP A 21 -10.71 12.21 -1.43
C ASP A 21 -10.31 10.74 -1.58
N ALA A 22 -11.22 9.92 -2.11
CA ALA A 22 -10.93 8.51 -2.40
C ALA A 22 -9.81 8.35 -3.44
N ILE A 23 -9.84 9.15 -4.52
CA ILE A 23 -8.80 9.14 -5.56
C ILE A 23 -7.44 9.58 -4.98
N ASN A 24 -7.42 10.62 -4.16
CA ASN A 24 -6.20 11.13 -3.55
C ASN A 24 -5.59 10.11 -2.59
N LEU A 25 -6.42 9.47 -1.76
CA LEU A 25 -5.97 8.44 -0.83
C LEU A 25 -5.47 7.18 -1.55
N ALA A 26 -6.20 6.72 -2.58
CA ALA A 26 -5.76 5.59 -3.39
C ALA A 26 -4.42 5.86 -4.10
N ASN A 27 -4.25 7.04 -4.69
CA ASN A 27 -2.98 7.44 -5.31
C ASN A 27 -1.85 7.59 -4.28
N HIS A 28 -2.16 8.05 -3.06
CA HIS A 28 -1.19 8.10 -1.97
C HIS A 28 -0.67 6.69 -1.67
N LEU A 29 -1.57 5.72 -1.46
CA LEU A 29 -1.19 4.33 -1.18
C LEU A 29 -0.37 3.73 -2.32
N LEU A 30 -0.83 3.87 -3.57
CA LEU A 30 -0.10 3.39 -4.75
C LEU A 30 1.34 3.94 -4.80
N LYS A 31 1.52 5.22 -4.46
CA LYS A 31 2.84 5.84 -4.42
C LYS A 31 3.73 5.26 -3.32
N GLN A 32 3.19 4.99 -2.13
CA GLN A 32 3.94 4.40 -1.02
C GLN A 32 4.41 2.98 -1.36
N PHE A 33 3.54 2.18 -1.98
CA PHE A 33 3.88 0.84 -2.45
C PHE A 33 4.71 0.82 -3.75
N ARG A 34 5.06 2.00 -4.31
CA ARG A 34 5.79 2.17 -5.58
C ARG A 34 5.12 1.46 -6.77
N ILE A 35 3.80 1.40 -6.77
CA ILE A 35 3.02 0.86 -7.88
C ILE A 35 2.88 1.96 -8.94
N PRO A 36 3.37 1.76 -10.19
CA PRO A 36 3.37 2.78 -11.23
C PRO A 36 1.99 2.91 -11.91
N THR A 37 0.95 3.07 -11.11
CA THR A 37 -0.44 3.24 -11.54
C THR A 37 -0.97 4.56 -11.00
N LYS A 38 -1.72 5.29 -11.82
CA LYS A 38 -2.37 6.53 -11.42
C LYS A 38 -3.87 6.38 -11.62
N ILE A 39 -4.62 6.58 -10.55
CA ILE A 39 -6.08 6.58 -10.55
C ILE A 39 -6.55 7.99 -10.88
N THR A 40 -7.40 8.11 -11.89
CA THR A 40 -7.95 9.42 -12.30
C THR A 40 -9.42 9.58 -11.97
N LYS A 41 -10.11 8.46 -11.75
CA LYS A 41 -11.52 8.43 -11.43
C LYS A 41 -11.78 7.40 -10.35
N ALA A 42 -12.84 7.62 -9.57
CA ALA A 42 -13.24 6.68 -8.52
C ALA A 42 -13.63 5.29 -9.09
N GLU A 43 -14.11 5.24 -10.34
CA GLU A 43 -14.43 3.98 -11.04
C GLU A 43 -13.20 3.10 -11.33
N ASP A 44 -11.99 3.68 -11.33
CA ASP A 44 -10.75 2.90 -11.52
C ASP A 44 -10.36 2.14 -10.23
N ILE A 45 -11.01 2.44 -9.08
CA ILE A 45 -10.82 1.75 -7.80
C ILE A 45 -11.58 0.43 -7.83
N SER A 46 -10.91 -0.61 -8.31
CA SER A 46 -11.47 -1.96 -8.48
C SER A 46 -11.04 -2.93 -7.39
N SER A 47 -11.68 -4.10 -7.33
CA SER A 47 -11.28 -5.20 -6.43
C SER A 47 -9.80 -5.57 -6.57
N SER A 48 -9.27 -5.48 -7.80
CA SER A 48 -7.86 -5.78 -8.09
C SER A 48 -6.91 -4.85 -7.37
N LEU A 49 -7.29 -3.58 -7.18
CA LEU A 49 -6.48 -2.62 -6.41
C LEU A 49 -6.35 -3.08 -4.96
N PHE A 50 -7.46 -3.42 -4.31
CA PHE A 50 -7.48 -3.83 -2.91
C PHE A 50 -6.69 -5.13 -2.67
N VAL A 51 -6.80 -6.09 -3.59
CA VAL A 51 -5.97 -7.31 -3.55
C VAL A 51 -4.49 -6.95 -3.66
N VAL A 52 -4.10 -6.09 -4.60
CA VAL A 52 -2.68 -5.68 -4.73
C VAL A 52 -2.19 -4.93 -3.50
N LEU A 53 -3.00 -4.04 -2.91
CA LEU A 53 -2.64 -3.32 -1.69
C LEU A 53 -2.39 -4.29 -0.53
N TYR A 54 -3.26 -5.30 -0.35
CA TYR A 54 -3.06 -6.36 0.64
C TYR A 54 -1.75 -7.09 0.41
N GLU A 55 -1.53 -7.60 -0.80
CA GLU A 55 -0.34 -8.41 -1.11
C GLU A 55 0.95 -7.61 -0.98
N CYS A 56 0.93 -6.31 -1.30
CA CYS A 56 2.07 -5.42 -1.12
C CYS A 56 2.35 -5.12 0.36
N LEU A 57 1.31 -4.91 1.17
CA LEU A 57 1.47 -4.55 2.57
C LEU A 57 1.96 -5.72 3.43
N PHE A 58 1.40 -6.92 3.22
CA PHE A 58 1.73 -8.10 4.01
C PHE A 58 2.80 -8.99 3.37
N SER A 59 3.20 -8.71 2.11
CA SER A 59 4.09 -9.56 1.32
C SER A 59 3.61 -11.01 1.23
N ASP A 60 2.30 -11.24 1.33
CA ASP A 60 1.66 -12.55 1.28
C ASP A 60 0.53 -12.56 0.25
N ARG A 61 0.28 -13.71 -0.37
CA ARG A 61 -0.75 -13.86 -1.39
C ARG A 61 -2.08 -14.13 -0.74
N LEU A 62 -3.10 -13.36 -1.13
CA LEU A 62 -4.45 -13.61 -0.66
C LEU A 62 -4.98 -14.93 -1.28
N PRO A 63 -5.45 -15.89 -0.46
CA PRO A 63 -6.03 -17.13 -0.98
C PRO A 63 -7.40 -16.86 -1.60
N ASP A 64 -7.88 -17.79 -2.44
CA ASP A 64 -9.25 -17.83 -2.99
C ASP A 64 -9.73 -16.61 -3.81
N VAL A 65 -8.83 -15.65 -4.10
CA VAL A 65 -9.13 -14.53 -5.01
C VAL A 65 -9.12 -14.96 -6.48
N ILE A 66 -10.08 -14.42 -7.22
CA ILE A 66 -10.23 -14.55 -8.66
C ILE A 66 -9.30 -13.52 -9.33
N ARG A 67 -8.15 -13.97 -9.83
CA ARG A 67 -7.09 -13.10 -10.39
C ARG A 67 -7.48 -12.34 -11.65
N HIS A 68 -8.47 -12.85 -12.38
CA HIS A 68 -9.03 -12.23 -13.57
C HIS A 68 -10.54 -12.13 -13.39
N PRO A 69 -11.04 -11.16 -12.59
CA PRO A 69 -12.47 -10.98 -12.42
C PRO A 69 -13.08 -10.57 -13.77
N VAL A 70 -14.11 -11.30 -14.20
CA VAL A 70 -14.82 -11.02 -15.46
C VAL A 70 -16.24 -10.50 -15.22
N SER A 71 -16.75 -10.72 -14.01
CA SER A 71 -18.08 -10.31 -13.58
C SER A 71 -18.02 -9.46 -12.31
N LYS A 72 -19.10 -8.71 -12.06
CA LYS A 72 -19.25 -7.97 -10.80
C LYS A 72 -19.28 -8.90 -9.60
N ASP A 73 -19.86 -10.10 -9.73
CA ASP A 73 -19.83 -11.10 -8.65
C ASP A 73 -18.40 -11.51 -8.30
N ASP A 74 -17.51 -11.65 -9.30
CA ASP A 74 -16.08 -11.93 -9.04
C ASP A 74 -15.40 -10.78 -8.29
N GLU A 75 -15.70 -9.53 -8.67
CA GLU A 75 -15.17 -8.35 -7.98
C GLU A 75 -15.70 -8.26 -6.54
N ILE A 76 -16.99 -8.55 -6.33
CA ILE A 76 -17.62 -8.57 -5.01
C ILE A 76 -16.96 -9.63 -4.13
N HIS A 77 -16.78 -10.84 -4.69
CA HIS A 77 -16.09 -11.95 -4.02
C HIS A 77 -14.67 -11.56 -3.61
N ASN A 78 -13.90 -10.98 -4.52
CA ASN A 78 -12.54 -10.51 -4.24
C ASN A 78 -12.50 -9.43 -3.15
N CYS A 79 -13.37 -8.43 -3.23
CA CYS A 79 -13.48 -7.39 -2.19
C CYS A 79 -13.85 -8.00 -0.84
N GLN A 80 -14.77 -8.98 -0.82
CA GLN A 80 -15.20 -9.60 0.41
C GLN A 80 -14.09 -10.44 1.05
N ILE A 81 -13.30 -11.18 0.28
CA ILE A 81 -12.12 -11.89 0.81
C ILE A 81 -11.14 -10.91 1.47
N VAL A 82 -10.86 -9.77 0.82
CA VAL A 82 -9.97 -8.75 1.40
C VAL A 82 -10.53 -8.25 2.73
N ILE A 83 -11.83 -7.91 2.78
CA ILE A 83 -12.49 -7.44 4.01
C ILE A 83 -12.44 -8.52 5.11
N ASP A 84 -12.75 -9.77 4.76
CA ASP A 84 -12.83 -10.87 5.71
C ASP A 84 -11.46 -11.13 6.34
N VAL A 85 -10.40 -11.24 5.53
CA VAL A 85 -9.03 -11.46 6.03
C VAL A 85 -8.52 -10.28 6.84
N LEU A 86 -8.83 -9.03 6.44
CA LEU A 86 -8.51 -7.86 7.26
C LEU A 86 -9.22 -7.91 8.62
N SER A 87 -10.49 -8.32 8.64
CA SER A 87 -11.29 -8.42 9.87
C SER A 87 -10.81 -9.55 10.78
N SER A 88 -10.53 -10.74 10.24
CA SER A 88 -10.15 -11.92 11.02
C SER A 88 -8.69 -11.92 11.47
N ASP A 89 -7.77 -11.58 10.56
CA ASP A 89 -6.34 -11.88 10.73
C ASP A 89 -5.49 -10.64 11.04
N VAL A 90 -5.96 -9.44 10.69
CA VAL A 90 -5.17 -8.20 10.82
C VAL A 90 -5.70 -7.29 11.92
N ILE A 91 -6.97 -6.91 11.83
CA ILE A 91 -7.59 -5.91 12.70
C ILE A 91 -8.19 -6.57 13.94
N HIS A 92 -8.68 -7.81 13.81
CA HIS A 92 -9.40 -8.54 14.85
C HIS A 92 -10.67 -7.80 15.37
N ASP A 93 -11.28 -6.98 14.52
CA ASP A 93 -12.56 -6.31 14.77
C ASP A 93 -13.47 -6.44 13.55
N SER A 94 -14.77 -6.29 13.77
CA SER A 94 -15.81 -6.43 12.76
C SER A 94 -15.79 -5.26 11.76
N LEU A 95 -15.56 -5.58 10.49
CA LEU A 95 -15.71 -4.64 9.38
C LEU A 95 -17.12 -4.69 8.76
N SER A 96 -18.14 -5.01 9.56
CA SER A 96 -19.52 -5.26 9.07
C SER A 96 -20.18 -4.07 8.38
N HIS A 97 -19.64 -2.87 8.56
CA HIS A 97 -20.08 -1.63 7.92
C HIS A 97 -19.54 -1.47 6.49
N ILE A 98 -18.62 -2.34 6.07
CA ILE A 98 -18.03 -2.38 4.73
C ILE A 98 -18.43 -3.71 4.10
N ARG A 99 -19.05 -3.66 2.92
CA ARG A 99 -19.45 -4.87 2.19
C ARG A 99 -18.88 -4.79 0.77
N GLY A 100 -18.40 -5.93 0.25
CA GLY A 100 -17.86 -5.99 -1.12
C GLY A 100 -18.86 -5.52 -2.18
N VAL A 101 -20.15 -5.79 -1.96
CA VAL A 101 -21.24 -5.34 -2.85
C VAL A 101 -21.36 -3.83 -2.95
N ASP A 102 -21.14 -3.10 -1.86
CA ASP A 102 -21.25 -1.63 -1.85
C ASP A 102 -20.05 -0.99 -2.55
N ILE A 103 -18.87 -1.59 -2.40
CA ILE A 103 -17.66 -1.17 -3.11
C ILE A 103 -17.84 -1.31 -4.62
N VAL A 104 -18.31 -2.47 -5.09
CA VAL A 104 -18.52 -2.73 -6.52
C VAL A 104 -19.72 -1.94 -7.08
N ALA A 105 -20.67 -1.55 -6.21
CA ALA A 105 -21.73 -0.61 -6.58
C ALA A 105 -21.22 0.84 -6.74
N GLY A 106 -19.99 1.14 -6.33
CA GLY A 106 -19.40 2.48 -6.38
C GLY A 106 -19.79 3.36 -5.20
N ASP A 107 -20.18 2.80 -4.05
CA ASP A 107 -20.40 3.57 -2.84
C ASP A 107 -19.07 4.13 -2.34
N LEU A 108 -18.90 5.45 -2.53
CA LEU A 108 -17.72 6.19 -2.12
C LEU A 108 -17.43 6.03 -0.63
N THR A 109 -18.45 5.87 0.21
CA THR A 109 -18.26 5.69 1.65
C THR A 109 -17.59 4.35 1.92
N ALA A 110 -18.09 3.27 1.32
CA ALA A 110 -17.50 1.94 1.46
C ALA A 110 -16.07 1.87 0.89
N ILE A 111 -15.86 2.49 -0.28
CA ILE A 111 -14.54 2.58 -0.93
C ILE A 111 -13.55 3.32 -0.04
N PHE A 112 -13.93 4.51 0.44
CA PHE A 112 -13.08 5.35 1.27
C PHE A 112 -12.75 4.65 2.60
N ASN A 113 -13.73 4.05 3.26
CA ASN A 113 -13.50 3.34 4.52
C ASN A 113 -12.49 2.20 4.36
N LEU A 114 -12.56 1.44 3.26
CA LEU A 114 -11.57 0.38 3.02
C LEU A 114 -10.18 0.93 2.71
N LEU A 115 -10.07 2.02 1.93
CA LEU A 115 -8.80 2.70 1.68
C LEU A 115 -8.19 3.28 2.96
N ASP A 116 -9.02 3.85 3.82
CA ASP A 116 -8.61 4.44 5.09
C ASP A 116 -8.01 3.39 6.03
N ILE A 117 -8.62 2.20 6.09
CA ILE A 117 -8.06 1.04 6.77
C ILE A 117 -6.67 0.70 6.23
N PHE A 118 -6.49 0.59 4.91
CA PHE A 118 -5.17 0.34 4.32
C PHE A 118 -4.15 1.44 4.65
N SER A 119 -4.58 2.70 4.68
CA SER A 119 -3.73 3.83 5.04
C SER A 119 -3.24 3.74 6.48
N HIS A 120 -4.15 3.49 7.42
CA HIS A 120 -3.80 3.31 8.83
C HIS A 120 -2.90 2.09 9.06
N LEU A 121 -3.15 0.97 8.35
CA LEU A 121 -2.29 -0.21 8.44
C LEU A 121 -0.89 0.05 7.90
N LEU A 122 -0.77 0.77 6.78
CA LEU A 122 0.52 1.16 6.23
C LEU A 122 1.30 2.05 7.20
N GLU A 123 0.65 3.07 7.77
CA GLU A 123 1.27 3.94 8.76
C GLU A 123 1.76 3.14 9.98
N TYR A 124 0.93 2.21 10.48
CA TYR A 124 1.31 1.33 11.57
C TYR A 124 2.56 0.49 11.25
N VAL A 125 2.61 -0.12 10.07
CA VAL A 125 3.77 -0.92 9.63
C VAL A 125 5.02 -0.06 9.51
N LEU A 126 4.94 1.14 8.93
CA LEU A 126 6.08 2.04 8.79
C LEU A 126 6.61 2.51 10.15
N ASN A 127 5.73 2.92 11.06
CA ASN A 127 6.10 3.36 12.40
C ASN A 127 6.77 2.25 13.21
N LYS A 128 6.37 0.99 13.02
CA LYS A 128 7.01 -0.16 13.68
C LYS A 128 8.43 -0.39 13.19
N ILE A 129 8.67 -0.28 11.89
CA ILE A 129 10.00 -0.44 11.30
C ILE A 129 10.96 0.65 11.80
N GLU A 130 10.49 1.89 11.91
CA GLU A 130 11.31 3.00 12.42
C GLU A 130 11.64 2.84 13.91
N SER A 131 10.68 2.37 14.71
CA SER A 131 10.88 2.15 16.15
C SER A 131 11.88 1.03 16.47
N ASP A 132 11.98 -0.01 15.63
CA ASP A 132 12.92 -1.13 15.82
C ASP A 132 14.38 -0.75 15.52
N HIS A 133 14.62 0.43 14.94
CA HIS A 133 15.96 0.89 14.53
C HIS A 133 16.71 1.69 15.60
N GLU A 134 16.09 2.00 16.74
CA GLU A 134 16.64 2.85 17.81
C GLU A 134 17.36 2.09 18.96
N ASP A 135 17.57 0.77 18.83
CA ASP A 135 18.22 -0.07 19.87
C ASP A 135 19.68 -0.47 19.56
N THR A 136 20.43 0.32 18.77
CA THR A 136 21.88 0.07 18.54
C THR A 136 22.78 1.30 18.68
N LYS A 137 22.52 2.18 19.65
CA LYS A 137 23.47 3.23 20.01
C LYS A 137 23.92 3.14 21.46
N SER A 138 24.66 2.07 21.77
CA SER A 138 25.51 2.07 22.96
C SER A 138 26.93 1.63 22.61
N VAL A 139 27.86 2.48 23.07
CA VAL A 139 29.32 2.33 23.22
C VAL A 139 30.21 2.11 21.97
N ARG A 140 30.90 3.19 21.58
CA ARG A 140 32.37 3.22 21.57
C ARG A 140 32.91 4.64 21.70
N SER A 141 33.66 4.82 22.79
CA SER A 141 34.34 6.02 23.25
C SER A 141 35.43 6.51 22.28
N LEU A 142 35.47 7.83 22.12
CA LEU A 142 36.60 8.77 22.18
C LEU A 142 38.04 8.30 21.85
N GLU A 143 38.73 9.25 21.19
CA GLU A 143 40.19 9.48 21.06
C GLU A 143 40.94 8.74 19.95
N THR A 144 41.87 9.31 19.19
CA THR A 144 42.21 10.67 18.69
C THR A 144 43.35 10.46 17.68
N ASN A 145 43.29 11.18 16.55
CA ASN A 145 44.42 11.79 15.82
C ASN A 145 45.61 10.94 15.32
N SER A 146 45.82 10.85 13.99
CA SER A 146 46.97 11.46 13.28
C SER A 146 47.12 11.01 11.81
N GLN A 147 46.97 11.98 10.90
CA GLN A 147 47.80 12.30 9.72
C GLN A 147 48.32 11.23 8.71
N ALA A 148 47.82 11.39 7.48
CA ALA A 148 48.56 11.82 6.28
C ALA A 148 48.91 10.82 5.15
N SER A 149 48.67 11.32 3.92
CA SER A 149 49.40 11.09 2.64
C SER A 149 48.75 10.18 1.58
N THR A 150 47.89 10.81 0.75
CA THR A 150 47.76 10.88 -0.74
C THR A 150 48.30 9.74 -1.69
N PRO A 151 48.09 9.77 -3.04
CA PRO A 151 47.25 8.80 -3.76
C PRO A 151 47.99 7.98 -4.85
N SER A 152 47.44 6.88 -5.36
CA SER A 152 47.98 6.25 -6.59
C SER A 152 46.98 5.38 -7.37
N ARG A 153 46.74 5.79 -8.63
CA ARG A 153 46.54 5.02 -9.89
C ARG A 153 46.21 3.52 -9.71
N ARG A 154 45.26 2.92 -10.44
CA ARG A 154 45.23 2.81 -11.91
C ARG A 154 43.97 2.03 -12.36
N ALA A 155 43.49 2.34 -13.56
CA ALA A 155 42.42 1.65 -14.27
C ALA A 155 42.77 0.19 -14.61
N ALA A 156 41.75 -0.69 -14.62
CA ALA A 156 41.76 -1.94 -15.38
C ALA A 156 40.35 -2.16 -15.98
N SER A 157 40.28 -1.99 -17.30
CA SER A 157 39.20 -2.50 -18.14
C SER A 157 39.16 -4.02 -18.05
N VAL A 158 37.97 -4.61 -17.92
CA VAL A 158 37.73 -5.99 -18.35
C VAL A 158 36.60 -5.97 -19.36
N SER A 159 37.01 -6.14 -20.61
CA SER A 159 36.17 -6.36 -21.77
C SER A 159 36.06 -7.87 -22.02
N CYS A 160 34.86 -8.28 -22.43
CA CYS A 160 34.52 -9.50 -23.18
C CYS A 160 34.72 -10.86 -22.52
N ARG A 161 33.60 -11.61 -22.47
CA ARG A 161 33.43 -12.81 -23.30
C ARG A 161 31.94 -13.14 -23.49
N LYS A 162 31.47 -12.99 -24.73
CA LYS A 162 30.20 -13.50 -25.24
C LYS A 162 30.44 -14.97 -25.65
N LEU A 163 29.53 -15.87 -25.29
CA LEU A 163 29.54 -17.29 -25.67
C LEU A 163 28.29 -17.62 -26.53
N PRO A 164 28.33 -18.70 -27.33
CA PRO A 164 28.00 -18.64 -28.75
C PRO A 164 26.55 -19.04 -29.11
N GLN A 165 26.15 -18.61 -30.31
CA GLN A 165 25.02 -19.14 -31.06
C GLN A 165 25.42 -20.46 -31.76
N GLY A 166 24.51 -21.43 -31.82
CA GLY A 166 24.51 -22.46 -32.85
C GLY A 166 24.22 -23.90 -32.37
N ILE A 167 22.95 -24.33 -32.49
CA ILE A 167 22.58 -25.73 -32.74
C ILE A 167 21.57 -25.74 -33.91
N ILE A 168 22.13 -25.94 -35.11
CA ILE A 168 21.70 -26.84 -36.22
C ILE A 168 20.98 -28.11 -35.70
N ALA A 169 20.00 -28.77 -36.33
CA ALA A 169 19.51 -28.81 -37.70
C ALA A 169 18.12 -29.51 -37.76
N GLN A 170 17.38 -29.15 -38.82
CA GLN A 170 16.49 -29.93 -39.69
C GLN A 170 16.18 -31.43 -39.46
N SER A 171 14.90 -31.72 -39.74
CA SER A 171 14.31 -32.82 -40.53
C SER A 171 13.99 -34.17 -39.85
N GLY A 172 12.68 -34.41 -39.75
CA GLY A 172 11.99 -35.69 -39.72
C GLY A 172 10.57 -35.47 -40.22
#